data_AF-A0A968MJ60-F1
#
_entry.id   AF-A0A968MJ60-F1
#
_cell.length_a   1.000
_cell.length_b   1.000
_cell.length_c   1.000
_cell.angle_alpha   90.00
_cell.angle_beta   90.00
_cell.angle_gamma   90.00
#
_symmetry.space_group_name_H-M   'P 1'
#
loop_
_entity.id
_entity.type
_entity.pdbx_description
1 polymer ?
#
loop_
_entity_poly.entity_id
_entity_poly.type
_entity_poly.pdbx_seq_one_letter_code
_entity_poly.pdbx_strand_id
1 'polypeptide(L)' 'KQVLEEAMRLYPPAYAIGRRAFAKDEIIGTPIPKNAAMYISIYALHRSETYWENPLVFDPDRFHPEAVKKKR' A
#
# COMPACT_ATOMS: atom_id res chain seq x y z
N LYS A 1 -19.41 -5.71 2.72
CA LYS A 1 -18.41 -4.84 2.03
C LYS A 1 -17.06 -4.86 2.76
N GLN A 2 -17.03 -4.51 4.05
CA GLN A 2 -15.83 -4.45 4.88
C GLN A 2 -14.93 -5.70 4.85
N VAL A 3 -15.51 -6.90 4.97
CA VAL A 3 -14.78 -8.18 4.88
C VAL A 3 -14.01 -8.33 3.56
N LEU A 4 -14.61 -7.89 2.43
CA LEU A 4 -13.96 -7.96 1.13
C LEU A 4 -12.80 -6.98 1.03
N GLU A 5 -12.95 -5.78 1.59
CA GLU A 5 -11.90 -4.75 1.62
C GLU A 5 -10.70 -5.21 2.46
N GLU A 6 -10.96 -5.82 3.62
CA GLU A 6 -9.89 -6.39 4.48
C GLU A 6 -9.23 -7.61 3.84
N ALA A 7 -10.01 -8.45 3.16
CA ALA A 7 -9.45 -9.55 2.37
C ALA A 7 -8.54 -9.05 1.24
N MET A 8 -8.94 -8.01 0.50
CA MET A 8 -8.10 -7.40 -0.53
C MET A 8 -6.87 -6.70 0.06
N ARG A 9 -6.95 -6.16 1.28
CA ARG A 9 -5.79 -5.57 1.97
C ARG A 9 -4.73 -6.64 2.24
N LEU A 10 -5.12 -7.74 2.89
CA LEU A 10 -4.19 -8.82 3.25
C LEU A 10 -3.81 -9.69 2.04
N TYR A 11 -4.72 -9.95 1.12
CA TYR A 11 -4.52 -10.82 -0.02
C TYR A 11 -4.88 -10.09 -1.32
N PRO A 12 -4.10 -9.05 -1.70
CA PRO A 12 -4.38 -8.29 -2.90
C PRO A 12 -4.14 -9.17 -4.15
N PRO A 13 -5.04 -9.15 -5.15
CA PRO A 13 -4.82 -9.86 -6.42
C PRO A 13 -3.55 -9.40 -7.16
N ALA A 14 -3.16 -8.13 -6.99
CA ALA A 14 -1.91 -7.58 -7.47
C ALA A 14 -1.05 -7.13 -6.28
N TYR A 15 0.01 -7.87 -5.97
CA TYR A 15 0.86 -7.63 -4.80
C TYR A 15 1.91 -6.53 -5.01
N ALA A 16 2.19 -6.16 -6.26
CA ALA A 16 3.12 -5.10 -6.61
C ALA A 16 2.70 -4.40 -7.91
N ILE A 17 3.14 -3.16 -8.06
CA ILE A 17 2.96 -2.39 -9.28
C ILE A 17 4.33 -1.91 -9.78
N GLY A 18 4.61 -2.18 -11.05
CA GLY A 18 5.81 -1.70 -11.74
C GLY A 18 5.65 -0.28 -12.29
N ARG A 19 6.73 0.48 -12.27
CA ARG A 19 6.89 1.79 -12.90
C ARG A 19 8.26 1.87 -13.58
N ARG A 20 8.37 2.75 -14.58
CA ARG A 20 9.64 3.12 -15.20
C ARG A 20 9.80 4.62 -15.13
N ALA A 21 10.94 5.08 -14.62
CA ALA A 21 11.24 6.51 -14.56
C ALA A 21 11.47 7.06 -15.98
N PHE A 22 10.72 8.09 -16.38
CA PHE A 22 10.88 8.70 -17.71
C PHE A 22 12.08 9.64 -17.82
N ALA A 23 12.49 10.20 -16.68
CA ALA A 23 13.65 11.08 -16.53
C ALA A 23 14.35 10.74 -15.21
N LYS A 24 15.51 11.37 -14.99
CA LYS A 24 16.14 11.35 -13.67
C LYS A 24 15.23 12.06 -12.66
N ASP A 25 15.16 11.55 -11.45
CA ASP A 25 14.30 12.08 -10.38
C ASP A 25 14.90 11.77 -9.01
N GLU A 26 14.24 12.19 -7.94
CA GLU A 26 14.59 11.88 -6.56
C GLU A 26 13.34 11.52 -5.75
N ILE A 27 13.38 10.38 -5.05
CA ILE A 27 12.29 9.93 -4.18
C ILE A 27 12.85 9.80 -2.75
N ILE A 28 12.36 10.63 -1.82
CA ILE A 28 12.76 10.61 -0.40
C ILE A 28 14.30 10.65 -0.25
N GLY A 29 14.96 11.60 -0.92
CA GLY A 29 16.43 11.72 -0.87
C GLY A 29 17.18 10.67 -1.69
N THR A 30 16.48 9.72 -2.34
CA THR A 30 17.10 8.66 -3.13
C THR A 30 17.09 9.03 -4.61
N PRO A 31 18.26 9.18 -5.26
CA PRO A 31 18.32 9.51 -6.68
C PRO A 31 17.87 8.33 -7.55
N ILE A 32 16.98 8.61 -8.49
CA ILE A 32 16.42 7.64 -9.44
C ILE A 32 16.93 7.96 -10.85
N PRO A 33 17.67 7.05 -11.49
CA PRO A 33 18.12 7.24 -12.88
C PRO A 33 16.97 7.24 -13.89
N LYS A 34 17.16 7.93 -15.01
CA LYS A 34 16.28 7.79 -16.18
C LYS A 34 16.20 6.31 -16.60
N ASN A 35 15.00 5.85 -16.94
CA ASN A 35 14.66 4.47 -17.30
C ASN A 35 14.79 3.44 -16.18
N ALA A 36 15.06 3.84 -14.93
CA ALA A 36 15.07 2.90 -13.82
C ALA A 36 13.71 2.20 -13.68
N ALA A 37 13.73 0.88 -13.46
CA ALA A 37 12.56 0.11 -13.10
C ALA A 37 12.33 0.23 -11.59
N MET A 38 11.10 0.51 -11.21
CA MET A 38 10.69 0.64 -9.81
C MET A 38 9.50 -0.26 -9.55
N TYR A 39 9.47 -0.87 -8.37
CA TYR A 39 8.37 -1.69 -7.92
C TYR A 39 7.83 -1.16 -6.60
N ILE A 40 6.54 -0.88 -6.56
CA ILE A 40 5.83 -0.51 -5.35
C ILE A 40 5.16 -1.77 -4.82
N SER A 41 5.59 -2.23 -3.64
CA SER A 41 5.03 -3.42 -3.00
C SER A 41 3.74 -3.05 -2.25
N ILE A 42 2.59 -3.28 -2.88
CA ILE A 42 1.27 -3.14 -2.23
C ILE A 42 1.19 -4.08 -1.03
N TYR A 43 1.70 -5.31 -1.18
CA TYR A 43 1.70 -6.32 -0.12
C TYR A 43 2.43 -5.85 1.14
N ALA A 44 3.61 -5.24 0.99
CA ALA A 44 4.37 -4.71 2.12
C ALA A 44 3.71 -3.47 2.72
N LEU A 45 3.22 -2.54 1.89
CA LEU A 45 2.52 -1.34 2.35
C LEU A 45 1.29 -1.68 3.18
N HIS A 46 0.49 -2.65 2.73
CA HIS A 46 -0.68 -3.12 3.46
C HIS A 46 -0.36 -3.81 4.78
N ARG A 47 0.88 -4.27 5.00
CA ARG A 47 1.32 -4.95 6.23
C ARG A 47 2.25 -4.13 7.11
N SER A 48 2.49 -2.88 6.74
CA SER A 48 3.38 -2.01 7.49
C SER A 48 2.68 -1.44 8.73
N GLU A 49 3.32 -1.61 9.88
CA GLU A 49 2.89 -1.04 11.17
C GLU A 49 2.86 0.49 11.15
N THR A 50 3.59 1.12 10.23
CA THR A 50 3.58 2.57 10.00
C THR A 50 2.20 3.07 9.57
N TYR A 51 1.44 2.26 8.83
CA TYR A 51 0.14 2.65 8.25
C TYR A 51 -1.06 1.91 8.85
N TRP A 52 -0.82 0.78 9.50
CA TRP A 52 -1.86 -0.12 10.02
C TRP A 52 -1.50 -0.61 11.42
N GLU A 53 -2.39 -0.39 12.38
CA GLU A 53 -2.28 -0.98 13.72
C GLU A 53 -2.54 -2.50 13.64
N ASN A 54 -1.74 -3.35 14.28
CA ASN A 54 -1.88 -4.82 14.21
C ASN A 54 -2.03 -5.34 12.75
N PRO A 55 -1.11 -5.00 11.83
CA PRO A 55 -1.32 -5.11 10.39
C PRO A 55 -1.59 -6.52 9.87
N LEU A 56 -1.16 -7.54 10.62
CA LEU A 56 -1.30 -8.95 10.25
C LEU A 56 -2.63 -9.56 10.72
N VAL A 57 -3.37 -8.88 11.60
CA VAL A 57 -4.69 -9.30 12.05
C VAL A 57 -5.72 -8.97 10.97
N PHE A 58 -6.53 -9.97 10.61
CA PHE A 58 -7.70 -9.80 9.77
C PHE A 58 -8.82 -9.16 10.60
N ASP A 59 -9.03 -7.86 10.38
CA ASP A 59 -10.02 -7.07 11.11
C ASP A 59 -10.91 -6.28 10.10
N PRO A 60 -12.11 -6.79 9.79
CA PRO A 60 -13.04 -6.10 8.89
C PRO A 60 -13.44 -4.70 9.36
N ASP A 61 -13.49 -4.45 10.68
CA ASP A 61 -14.00 -3.19 11.23
C ASP A 61 -13.09 -1.99 10.90
N ARG A 62 -11.85 -2.25 10.44
CA ARG A 62 -10.97 -1.23 9.85
C ARG A 62 -11.63 -0.44 8.72
N PHE A 63 -12.51 -1.10 7.96
CA PHE A 63 -13.23 -0.50 6.84
C PHE A 63 -14.66 -0.10 7.21
N HIS A 64 -14.99 -0.09 8.50
CA HIS A 64 -16.25 0.48 8.97
C HIS A 64 -16.36 1.96 8.53
N PRO A 65 -17.53 2.42 8.03
CA PRO A 65 -17.67 3.78 7.49
C PRO A 65 -17.16 4.89 8.41
N GLU A 66 -17.38 4.76 9.71
CA GLU A 66 -16.90 5.71 10.72
C GLU A 66 -15.37 5.65 10.93
N ALA A 67 -14.76 4.48 10.83
CA ALA A 67 -13.30 4.32 10.88
C ALA A 67 -12.62 4.93 9.65
N VAL A 68 -13.22 4.78 8.47
CA VAL A 68 -12.71 5.33 7.20
C VAL A 68 -12.79 6.86 7.17
N LYS A 69 -13.86 7.46 7.72
CA LYS A 69 -13.98 8.93 7.83
C LYS A 69 -12.90 9.55 8.71
N LYS A 70 -12.48 8.85 9.78
CA LYS A 70 -11.45 9.35 10.71
C LYS A 70 -10.04 9.40 10.09
N LYS A 71 -9.78 8.65 9.01
CA LYS A 71 -8.49 8.62 8.29
C LYS A 71 -8.41 9.59 7.10
N ARG A 72 -9.50 10.28 6.72
CA ARG A 72 -9.55 11.20 5.57
C ARG A 72 -9.20 12.63 5.93
#